data_AF-A0A349ZUE4-F1
#
_entry.id   AF-A0A349ZUE4-F1
#
_cell.length_a   1.000
_cell.length_b   1.000
_cell.length_c   1.000
_cell.angle_alpha   90.00
_cell.angle_beta   90.00
_cell.angle_gamma   90.00
#
_symmetry.space_group_name_H-M   'P 1'
#
loop_
_entity.id
_entity.type
_entity.pdbx_description
1 polymer ?
#
loop_
_entity_poly.entity_id
_entity_poly.type
_entity_poly.pdbx_seq_one_letter_code
_entity_poly.pdbx_strand_id
1 'polypeptide(L)'
;LAHKPLQYALTEYKNDREKLIILLSCLNRASELSSLIGEFVRSGEMFHPLRLTAAEAYQLLKDIPAIESTGIICRIPNWWKKQSSSVFMNVNIGQDKVPLFGLETMISMVPELVVGGVPLSREDIERLLSETEGLAFLKGRWVEVDHARLSELLEAMDSFRGDISLKDAMKLQLGEPAGELSADVGKMVSNGAFLQKLLS
;
A
#
# COMPACT_ATOMS: atom_id res chain seq x y z
N LEU A 1 27.07 -3.01 4.51
CA LEU A 1 27.41 -3.73 3.26
C LEU A 1 27.11 -2.80 2.10
N ALA A 2 28.13 -2.34 1.38
CA ALA A 2 27.94 -1.50 0.20
C ALA A 2 27.45 -2.37 -0.97
N HIS A 3 26.35 -1.97 -1.58
CA HIS A 3 25.83 -2.62 -2.79
C HIS A 3 26.69 -2.22 -3.97
N LYS A 4 27.20 -3.20 -4.72
CA LYS A 4 27.96 -2.96 -5.94
C LYS A 4 27.12 -3.35 -7.16
N PRO A 5 27.23 -2.63 -8.29
CA PRO A 5 26.61 -3.02 -9.55
C PRO A 5 26.97 -4.45 -9.95
N LEU A 6 26.06 -5.13 -10.66
CA LEU A 6 26.24 -6.49 -11.13
C LEU A 6 27.49 -6.65 -12.02
N GLN A 7 27.92 -5.59 -12.71
CA GLN A 7 29.17 -5.56 -13.47
C GLN A 7 30.40 -5.97 -12.64
N TYR A 8 30.41 -5.67 -11.33
CA TYR A 8 31.51 -6.09 -10.47
C TYR A 8 31.60 -7.62 -10.33
N ALA A 9 30.47 -8.32 -10.33
CA ALA A 9 30.45 -9.77 -10.29
C ALA A 9 31.09 -10.37 -11.55
N LEU A 10 30.93 -9.74 -12.72
CA LEU A 10 31.61 -10.16 -13.95
C LEU A 10 33.13 -10.00 -13.85
N THR A 11 33.60 -8.90 -13.25
CA THR A 11 35.04 -8.68 -13.06
C THR A 11 35.67 -9.57 -11.98
N GLU A 12 34.91 -9.89 -10.94
CA GLU A 12 35.36 -10.70 -9.80
C GLU A 12 35.43 -12.19 -10.18
N TYR A 13 34.41 -12.70 -10.88
CA TYR A 13 34.34 -14.10 -11.30
C TYR A 13 34.94 -14.35 -12.69
N LYS A 14 35.71 -13.41 -13.26
CA LYS A 14 36.32 -13.53 -14.59
C LYS A 14 37.14 -14.82 -14.81
N ASN A 15 37.72 -15.35 -13.73
CA ASN A 15 38.56 -16.56 -13.74
C ASN A 15 37.81 -17.82 -13.27
N ASP A 16 36.54 -17.70 -12.87
CA ASP A 16 35.73 -18.78 -12.32
C ASP A 16 34.50 -19.00 -13.22
N ARG A 17 34.71 -19.81 -14.26
CA ARG A 17 33.73 -20.04 -15.34
C ARG A 17 32.43 -20.65 -14.81
N GLU A 18 32.49 -21.53 -13.82
CA GLU A 18 31.30 -22.17 -13.26
C GLU A 18 30.40 -21.15 -12.56
N LYS A 19 30.97 -20.28 -11.71
CA LYS A 19 30.21 -19.22 -11.03
C LYS A 19 29.60 -18.22 -12.02
N LEU A 20 30.33 -17.90 -13.07
CA LEU A 20 29.86 -16.96 -14.09
C LEU A 20 28.68 -17.53 -14.89
N ILE A 21 28.71 -18.84 -15.20
CA ILE A 21 27.57 -19.55 -15.81
C ILE A 21 26.37 -19.56 -14.87
N ILE A 22 26.55 -19.84 -13.58
CA ILE A 22 25.47 -19.84 -12.60
C ILE A 22 24.81 -18.46 -12.51
N LEU A 23 25.62 -17.40 -12.41
CA LEU A 23 25.13 -16.02 -12.36
C LEU A 23 24.27 -15.67 -13.58
N LEU A 24 24.78 -15.93 -14.79
CA LEU A 24 24.07 -15.65 -16.03
C LEU A 24 22.82 -16.52 -16.19
N SER A 25 22.87 -17.78 -15.73
CA SER A 25 21.71 -18.68 -15.78
C SER A 25 20.58 -18.21 -14.88
N CYS A 26 20.87 -17.74 -13.67
CA CYS A 26 19.86 -17.17 -12.77
C CYS A 26 19.24 -15.89 -13.38
N LEU A 27 20.07 -15.04 -13.99
CA LEU A 27 19.61 -13.82 -14.65
C LEU A 27 18.72 -14.14 -15.86
N ASN A 28 19.10 -15.13 -16.68
CA ASN A 28 18.31 -15.55 -17.84
C ASN A 28 16.94 -16.11 -17.43
N ARG A 29 16.91 -16.91 -16.35
CA ARG A 29 15.64 -17.39 -15.79
C ARG A 29 14.76 -16.26 -15.28
N ALA A 30 15.35 -15.23 -14.67
CA ALA A 30 14.60 -14.06 -14.23
C ALA A 30 14.05 -13.24 -15.41
N SER A 31 14.80 -13.12 -16.52
CA SER A 31 14.31 -12.46 -17.74
C SER A 31 13.16 -13.20 -18.43
N GLU A 32 13.05 -14.52 -18.26
CA GLU A 32 11.92 -15.28 -18.78
C GLU A 32 10.64 -15.04 -17.96
N LEU A 33 10.78 -14.74 -16.66
CA LEU A 33 9.65 -14.49 -15.76
C LEU A 33 9.19 -13.03 -15.74
N SER A 34 10.09 -12.08 -15.98
CA SER A 34 9.80 -10.65 -16.03
C SER A 34 10.25 -10.07 -17.36
N SER A 35 9.27 -9.62 -18.16
CA SER A 35 9.52 -8.95 -19.45
C SER A 35 10.46 -7.75 -19.27
N LEU A 36 10.24 -6.98 -18.20
CA LEU A 36 11.01 -5.80 -17.86
C LEU A 36 12.49 -6.13 -17.56
N ILE A 37 12.77 -7.21 -16.82
CA ILE A 37 14.14 -7.69 -16.64
C ILE A 37 14.75 -8.14 -17.95
N GLY A 38 13.99 -8.85 -18.79
CA GLY A 38 14.47 -9.27 -20.11
C GLY A 38 14.90 -8.11 -21.00
N GLU A 39 14.17 -7.00 -20.95
CA GLU A 39 14.54 -5.77 -21.67
C GLU A 39 15.86 -5.20 -21.15
N PHE A 40 16.03 -5.08 -19.83
CA PHE A 40 17.28 -4.58 -19.24
C PHE A 40 18.48 -5.50 -19.45
N VAL A 41 18.27 -6.82 -19.50
CA VAL A 41 19.34 -7.78 -19.81
C VAL A 41 19.77 -7.61 -21.26
N ARG A 42 18.80 -7.47 -22.18
CA ARG A 42 19.06 -7.29 -23.61
C ARG A 42 19.70 -5.95 -23.93
N SER A 43 19.31 -4.87 -23.25
CA SER A 43 19.92 -3.55 -23.42
C SER A 43 21.29 -3.42 -22.73
N GLY A 44 21.61 -4.34 -21.81
CA GLY A 44 22.83 -4.30 -21.01
C GLY A 44 22.73 -3.37 -19.80
N GLU A 45 21.61 -2.69 -19.61
CA GLU A 45 21.39 -1.77 -18.49
C GLU A 45 21.38 -2.45 -17.13
N MET A 46 21.07 -3.76 -17.05
CA MET A 46 21.14 -4.54 -15.79
C MET A 46 22.52 -4.50 -15.11
N PHE A 47 23.58 -4.22 -15.85
CA PHE A 47 24.95 -4.16 -15.31
C PHE A 47 25.31 -2.77 -14.77
N HIS A 48 24.44 -1.78 -14.96
CA HIS A 48 24.62 -0.39 -14.54
C HIS A 48 23.52 0.04 -13.54
N PRO A 49 23.70 1.18 -12.86
CA PRO A 49 22.63 1.77 -12.05
C PRO A 49 21.40 2.10 -12.92
N LEU A 50 20.29 1.40 -12.68
CA LEU A 50 19.03 1.58 -13.40
C LEU A 50 18.29 2.83 -12.91
N ARG A 51 17.72 3.59 -13.84
CA ARG A 51 16.74 4.64 -13.56
C ARG A 51 15.38 4.13 -13.99
N LEU A 52 14.53 3.83 -13.01
CA LEU A 52 13.19 3.31 -13.25
C LEU A 52 12.18 4.46 -13.20
N THR A 53 11.23 4.45 -14.10
CA THR A 53 9.97 5.20 -13.98
C THR A 53 9.10 4.58 -12.87
N ALA A 54 8.07 5.32 -12.42
CA ALA A 54 7.16 4.81 -11.39
C ALA A 54 6.45 3.52 -11.82
N ALA A 55 6.03 3.44 -13.09
CA ALA A 55 5.39 2.24 -13.65
C ALA A 55 6.35 1.05 -13.71
N GLU A 56 7.59 1.26 -14.16
CA GLU A 56 8.62 0.19 -14.19
C GLU A 56 8.99 -0.28 -12.79
N ALA A 57 9.15 0.65 -11.84
CA ALA A 57 9.41 0.32 -10.45
C ALA A 57 8.24 -0.50 -9.87
N TYR A 58 7.01 -0.12 -10.17
CA TYR A 58 5.83 -0.85 -9.72
C TYR A 58 5.77 -2.28 -10.27
N GLN A 59 5.99 -2.44 -11.57
CA GLN A 59 6.02 -3.75 -12.21
C GLN A 59 7.15 -4.62 -11.64
N LEU A 60 8.34 -4.06 -11.49
CA LEU A 60 9.47 -4.76 -10.88
C LEU A 60 9.13 -5.23 -9.45
N LEU A 61 8.44 -4.39 -8.67
CA LEU A 61 8.03 -4.74 -7.31
C LEU A 61 7.00 -5.88 -7.28
N LYS A 62 6.09 -5.94 -8.26
CA LYS A 62 5.17 -7.07 -8.44
C LYS A 62 5.88 -8.35 -8.85
N ASP A 63 6.93 -8.24 -9.65
CA ASP A 63 7.68 -9.38 -10.17
C ASP A 63 8.67 -9.97 -9.14
N ILE A 64 8.95 -9.26 -8.02
CA ILE A 64 9.89 -9.72 -6.98
C ILE A 64 9.68 -11.19 -6.58
N PRO A 65 8.47 -11.67 -6.24
CA PRO A 65 8.30 -13.06 -5.81
C PRO A 65 8.69 -14.07 -6.89
N ALA A 66 8.41 -13.74 -8.16
CA ALA A 66 8.81 -14.57 -9.30
C ALA A 66 10.33 -14.55 -9.48
N ILE A 67 10.97 -13.39 -9.33
CA ILE A 67 12.44 -13.24 -9.40
C ILE A 67 13.12 -14.00 -8.25
N GLU A 68 12.59 -13.92 -7.03
CA GLU A 68 13.14 -14.64 -5.88
C GLU A 68 13.07 -16.16 -6.05
N SER A 69 12.07 -16.66 -6.78
CA SER A 69 11.96 -18.07 -7.12
C SER A 69 13.09 -18.59 -8.02
N THR A 70 13.81 -17.71 -8.73
CA THR A 70 14.97 -18.09 -9.56
C THR A 70 16.27 -18.15 -8.77
N GLY A 71 16.22 -17.85 -7.47
CA GLY A 71 17.39 -17.81 -6.58
C GLY A 71 18.06 -16.45 -6.49
N ILE A 72 17.44 -15.39 -7.04
CA ILE A 72 17.93 -14.01 -6.90
C ILE A 72 17.31 -13.37 -5.66
N ILE A 73 18.13 -12.84 -4.75
CA ILE A 73 17.61 -12.17 -3.55
C ILE A 73 17.39 -10.68 -3.87
N CYS A 74 16.13 -10.22 -3.75
CA CYS A 74 15.76 -8.83 -3.99
C CYS A 74 15.76 -8.04 -2.67
N ARG A 75 16.53 -6.93 -2.61
CA ARG A 75 16.41 -5.97 -1.51
C ARG A 75 15.40 -4.90 -1.88
N ILE A 76 14.33 -4.84 -1.10
CA ILE A 76 13.14 -4.06 -1.45
C ILE A 76 12.85 -3.05 -0.34
N PRO A 77 12.20 -1.91 -0.67
CA PRO A 77 11.88 -0.91 0.34
C PRO A 77 10.95 -1.45 1.44
N ASN A 78 11.13 -0.96 2.67
CA ASN A 78 10.34 -1.40 3.81
C ASN A 78 8.83 -1.15 3.65
N TRP A 79 8.44 -0.12 2.90
CA TRP A 79 7.03 0.19 2.66
C TRP A 79 6.34 -0.88 1.82
N TRP A 80 7.02 -1.43 0.81
CA TRP A 80 6.48 -2.53 -0.02
C TRP A 80 6.30 -3.81 0.79
N LYS A 81 7.26 -4.12 1.68
CA LYS A 81 7.19 -5.32 2.53
C LYS A 81 5.98 -5.38 3.45
N LYS A 82 5.45 -4.23 3.87
CA LYS A 82 4.49 -4.18 4.97
C LYS A 82 3.04 -4.44 4.57
N GLN A 83 2.71 -4.62 3.29
CA GLN A 83 1.33 -4.64 2.76
C GLN A 83 0.46 -3.43 3.19
N SER A 84 1.02 -2.49 3.96
CA SER A 84 0.35 -1.25 4.37
C SER A 84 0.09 -0.32 3.20
N SER A 85 0.61 -0.65 2.00
CA SER A 85 0.43 0.06 0.75
C SER A 85 -1.01 0.05 0.26
N SER A 86 -1.86 -0.91 0.69
CA SER A 86 -3.24 -0.98 0.22
C SER A 86 -4.10 0.14 0.80
N VAL A 87 -4.91 0.78 -0.05
CA VAL A 87 -5.95 1.74 0.35
C VAL A 87 -6.98 1.02 1.22
N PHE A 88 -7.31 1.62 2.36
CA PHE A 88 -8.41 1.18 3.21
C PHE A 88 -9.23 2.37 3.71
N MET A 89 -10.47 2.09 4.12
CA MET A 89 -11.35 3.11 4.70
C MET A 89 -11.32 2.99 6.23
N ASN A 90 -11.00 4.09 6.89
CA ASN A 90 -11.09 4.24 8.33
C ASN A 90 -12.35 5.03 8.69
N VAL A 91 -13.15 4.56 9.65
CA VAL A 91 -14.34 5.27 10.11
C VAL A 91 -14.09 5.78 11.52
N ASN A 92 -13.98 7.11 11.65
CA ASN A 92 -13.80 7.76 12.93
C ASN A 92 -15.17 8.07 13.57
N ILE A 93 -15.41 7.52 14.76
CA ILE A 93 -16.66 7.75 15.50
C ILE A 93 -16.41 8.81 16.58
N GLY A 94 -17.22 9.86 16.61
CA GLY A 94 -17.21 10.87 17.68
C GLY A 94 -15.89 11.62 17.77
N GLN A 95 -15.53 12.29 16.67
CA GLN A 95 -14.48 13.30 16.69
C GLN A 95 -14.95 14.59 17.38
N ASP A 96 -16.19 15.01 17.12
CA ASP A 96 -16.73 16.26 17.64
C ASP A 96 -17.32 16.12 19.05
N LYS A 97 -17.20 17.19 19.83
CA LYS A 97 -17.80 17.27 21.16
C LYS A 97 -19.30 17.52 21.03
N VAL A 98 -20.09 16.48 21.25
CA VAL A 98 -21.55 16.57 21.23
C VAL A 98 -22.07 16.85 22.66
N PRO A 99 -23.06 17.73 22.86
CA PRO A 99 -23.71 17.87 24.16
C PRO A 99 -24.41 16.55 24.53
N LEU A 100 -23.99 15.93 25.64
CA LEU A 100 -24.56 14.67 26.14
C LEU A 100 -25.97 14.90 26.70
N PHE A 101 -27.00 14.57 25.93
CA PHE A 101 -28.40 14.57 26.38
C PHE A 101 -28.95 13.15 26.66
N GLY A 102 -28.09 12.14 26.66
CA GLY A 102 -28.44 10.74 26.90
C GLY A 102 -27.84 9.79 25.86
N LEU A 103 -28.14 8.49 25.97
CA LEU A 103 -27.61 7.45 25.07
C LEU A 103 -28.14 7.53 23.62
N GLU A 104 -29.20 8.30 23.40
CA GLU A 104 -29.77 8.58 22.07
C GLU A 104 -29.09 9.78 21.38
N THR A 105 -28.04 10.35 21.98
CA THR A 105 -27.27 11.44 21.36
C THR A 105 -26.63 10.92 20.07
N MET A 106 -26.90 11.58 18.95
CA MET A 106 -26.29 11.27 17.66
C MET A 106 -24.82 11.70 17.65
N ILE A 107 -23.95 10.81 17.20
CA ILE A 107 -22.52 11.01 17.09
C ILE A 107 -22.12 10.95 15.63
N SER A 108 -21.30 11.90 15.20
CA SER A 108 -20.77 11.94 13.84
C SER A 108 -19.86 10.74 13.57
N MET A 109 -20.08 10.09 12.43
CA MET A 109 -19.13 9.17 11.84
C MET A 109 -18.52 9.80 10.60
N VAL A 110 -17.21 10.00 10.62
CA VAL A 110 -16.47 10.59 9.51
C VAL A 110 -15.61 9.49 8.88
N PRO A 111 -16.00 8.97 7.70
CA PRO A 111 -15.15 8.06 6.95
C PRO A 111 -13.98 8.82 6.33
N GLU A 112 -12.82 8.18 6.32
CA GLU A 112 -11.54 8.71 5.84
C GLU A 112 -10.81 7.61 5.06
N LEU A 113 -10.25 7.94 3.90
CA LEU A 113 -9.40 7.01 3.16
C LEU A 113 -7.95 7.11 3.62
N VAL A 114 -7.32 5.98 3.85
CA VAL A 114 -5.94 5.89 4.33
C VAL A 114 -5.15 4.96 3.44
N VAL A 115 -3.94 5.38 3.05
CA VAL A 115 -3.00 4.59 2.23
C VAL A 115 -1.62 4.63 2.84
N GLY A 116 -0.98 3.49 3.11
CA GLY A 116 0.37 3.51 3.71
C GLY A 116 0.40 4.11 5.12
N GLY A 117 -0.73 4.17 5.82
CA GLY A 117 -0.88 4.94 7.06
C GLY A 117 -0.79 6.46 6.86
N VAL A 118 -1.06 6.96 5.64
CA VAL A 118 -1.24 8.37 5.32
C VAL A 118 -2.73 8.64 5.11
N PRO A 119 -3.35 9.57 5.86
CA PRO A 119 -4.71 10.02 5.58
C PRO A 119 -4.76 10.78 4.25
N LEU A 120 -5.69 10.42 3.37
CA LEU A 120 -5.91 11.08 2.09
C LEU A 120 -6.93 12.21 2.22
N SER A 121 -6.59 13.38 1.68
CA SER A 121 -7.56 14.45 1.45
C SER A 121 -8.29 14.25 0.11
N ARG A 122 -9.42 14.96 -0.11
CA ARG A 122 -10.10 14.96 -1.42
C ARG A 122 -9.16 15.36 -2.57
N GLU A 123 -8.33 16.37 -2.34
CA GLU A 123 -7.31 16.81 -3.32
C GLU A 123 -6.28 15.72 -3.61
N ASP A 124 -5.88 14.94 -2.59
CA ASP A 124 -4.97 13.81 -2.78
C ASP A 124 -5.66 12.73 -3.63
N ILE A 125 -6.92 12.41 -3.36
CA ILE A 125 -7.69 11.39 -4.10
C ILE A 125 -7.84 11.78 -5.57
N GLU A 126 -8.22 13.02 -5.86
CA GLU A 126 -8.34 13.53 -7.23
C GLU A 126 -7.01 13.48 -7.98
N ARG A 127 -5.91 13.87 -7.30
CA ARG A 127 -4.56 13.79 -7.88
C ARG A 127 -4.21 12.34 -8.20
N LEU A 128 -4.44 11.42 -7.27
CA LEU A 128 -4.15 10.00 -7.46
C LEU A 128 -4.93 9.40 -8.63
N LEU A 129 -6.21 9.72 -8.76
CA LEU A 129 -7.04 9.25 -9.88
C LEU A 129 -6.61 9.85 -11.23
N SER A 130 -5.96 11.02 -11.22
CA SER A 130 -5.46 11.69 -12.43
C SER A 130 -4.06 11.24 -12.86
N GLU A 131 -3.29 10.64 -11.95
CA GLU A 131 -1.92 10.15 -12.20
C GLU A 131 -1.93 8.71 -12.73
N THR A 132 -0.76 8.25 -13.20
CA THR A 132 -0.61 6.89 -13.72
C THR A 132 -0.72 5.85 -12.60
N GLU A 133 -1.51 4.81 -12.82
CA GLU A 133 -1.67 3.67 -11.90
C GLU A 133 -0.33 3.10 -11.42
N GLY A 134 -0.29 2.68 -10.15
CA GLY A 134 0.83 1.96 -9.57
C GLY A 134 1.42 2.63 -8.34
N LEU A 135 2.44 3.46 -8.51
CA LEU A 135 3.17 4.08 -7.40
C LEU A 135 3.01 5.60 -7.41
N ALA A 136 2.47 6.14 -6.32
CA ALA A 136 2.35 7.57 -6.12
C ALA A 136 3.19 8.05 -4.93
N PHE A 137 3.66 9.30 -4.99
CA PHE A 137 4.45 9.91 -3.93
C PHE A 137 3.59 10.89 -3.13
N LEU A 138 3.17 10.48 -1.93
CA LEU A 138 2.29 11.26 -1.05
C LEU A 138 2.99 11.61 0.26
N LYS A 139 3.00 12.91 0.58
CA LYS A 139 3.48 13.45 1.87
C LYS A 139 4.85 12.87 2.29
N GLY A 140 5.77 12.73 1.32
CA GLY A 140 7.13 12.22 1.56
C GLY A 140 7.28 10.70 1.54
N ARG A 141 6.25 9.94 1.16
CA ARG A 141 6.26 8.47 1.12
C ARG A 141 5.72 7.94 -0.22
N TRP A 142 6.27 6.82 -0.67
CA TRP A 142 5.72 6.04 -1.77
C TRP A 142 4.57 5.18 -1.28
N VAL A 143 3.47 5.21 -2.01
CA VAL A 143 2.27 4.40 -1.76
C VAL A 143 1.85 3.69 -3.03
N GLU A 144 1.26 2.51 -2.86
CA GLU A 144 0.63 1.78 -3.95
C GLU A 144 -0.78 2.31 -4.16
N VAL A 145 -1.14 2.56 -5.42
CA VAL A 145 -2.45 3.09 -5.80
C VAL A 145 -3.04 2.16 -6.84
N ASP A 146 -4.09 1.46 -6.42
CA ASP A 146 -4.97 0.69 -7.28
C ASP A 146 -6.21 1.53 -7.52
N HIS A 147 -6.42 1.98 -8.77
CA HIS A 147 -7.53 2.86 -9.11
C HIS A 147 -8.88 2.19 -8.95
N ALA A 148 -8.98 0.88 -9.22
CA ALA A 148 -10.22 0.13 -9.04
C ALA A 148 -10.60 0.09 -7.55
N ARG A 149 -9.63 -0.25 -6.69
CA ARG A 149 -9.79 -0.26 -5.24
C ARG A 149 -10.09 1.14 -4.68
N LEU A 150 -9.37 2.15 -5.14
CA LEU A 150 -9.54 3.54 -4.69
C LEU A 150 -10.93 4.07 -5.06
N SER A 151 -11.39 3.79 -6.28
CA SER A 151 -12.73 4.21 -6.75
C SER A 151 -13.84 3.50 -5.98
N GLU A 152 -13.73 2.19 -5.77
CA GLU A 152 -14.69 1.41 -4.95
C GLU A 152 -14.80 1.98 -3.54
N LEU A 153 -13.67 2.30 -2.90
CA LEU A 153 -13.65 2.87 -1.56
C LEU A 153 -14.15 4.32 -1.51
N LEU A 154 -13.91 5.10 -2.57
CA LEU A 154 -14.45 6.44 -2.72
C LEU A 154 -15.98 6.42 -2.82
N GLU A 155 -16.55 5.52 -3.63
CA GLU A 155 -17.99 5.32 -3.72
C GLU A 155 -18.59 4.83 -2.39
N ALA A 156 -17.90 3.90 -1.71
CA ALA A 156 -18.29 3.44 -0.38
C ALA A 156 -18.28 4.56 0.67
N MET A 157 -17.37 5.53 0.54
CA MET A 157 -17.29 6.71 1.41
C MET A 157 -18.39 7.73 1.10
N ASP A 158 -18.65 8.02 -0.18
CA ASP A 158 -19.70 8.97 -0.58
C ASP A 158 -21.12 8.42 -0.33
N SER A 159 -21.30 7.10 -0.37
CA SER A 159 -22.56 6.42 0.01
C SER A 159 -22.72 6.26 1.53
N PHE A 160 -21.65 6.46 2.31
CA PHE A 160 -21.70 6.39 3.76
C PHE A 160 -22.46 7.60 4.33
N ARG A 161 -23.73 7.37 4.70
CA ARG A 161 -24.55 8.31 5.46
C ARG A 161 -24.98 7.65 6.74
N GLY A 162 -24.42 8.05 7.87
CA GLY A 162 -24.86 7.51 9.15
C GLY A 162 -24.17 8.16 10.32
N ASP A 163 -24.82 9.17 10.90
CA ASP A 163 -24.63 9.45 12.31
C ASP A 163 -25.21 8.25 13.08
N ILE A 164 -24.54 7.79 14.14
CA ILE A 164 -25.06 6.71 15.00
C ILE A 164 -25.33 7.22 16.40
N SER A 165 -26.25 6.56 17.10
CA SER A 165 -26.49 6.86 18.51
C SER A 165 -25.27 6.49 19.35
N LEU A 166 -25.05 7.21 20.46
CA LEU A 166 -24.01 6.90 21.45
C LEU A 166 -24.13 5.45 21.94
N LYS A 167 -25.35 4.94 22.10
CA LYS A 167 -25.62 3.54 22.44
C LYS A 167 -25.05 2.55 21.43
N ASP A 168 -25.27 2.81 20.14
CA ASP A 168 -24.80 1.94 19.06
C ASP A 168 -23.28 2.03 18.89
N ALA A 169 -22.69 3.21 19.10
CA ALA A 169 -21.24 3.40 19.16
C ALA A 169 -20.59 2.57 20.27
N MET A 170 -21.21 2.52 21.45
CA MET A 170 -20.75 1.69 22.57
C MET A 170 -20.87 0.19 22.28
N LYS A 171 -21.92 -0.25 21.59
CA LYS A 171 -22.09 -1.65 21.16
C LYS A 171 -21.02 -2.08 20.16
N LEU A 172 -20.77 -1.25 19.14
CA LEU A 172 -19.68 -1.45 18.17
C LEU A 172 -18.32 -1.64 18.85
N GLN A 173 -18.06 -0.89 19.92
CA GLN A 173 -16.82 -0.99 20.69
C GLN A 173 -16.70 -2.31 21.47
N LEU A 174 -17.83 -2.84 21.95
CA LEU A 174 -17.87 -4.13 22.66
C LEU A 174 -17.79 -5.34 21.69
N GLY A 175 -17.63 -5.08 20.39
CA GLY A 175 -17.61 -6.11 19.34
C GLY A 175 -19.01 -6.66 19.02
N GLU A 176 -20.06 -6.01 19.52
CA GLU A 176 -21.43 -6.36 19.17
C GLU A 176 -21.83 -5.69 17.85
N PRO A 177 -22.58 -6.39 16.97
CA PRO A 177 -23.06 -5.80 15.74
C PRO A 177 -24.05 -4.68 16.05
N ALA A 178 -23.72 -3.45 15.65
CA ALA A 178 -24.62 -2.31 15.72
C ALA A 178 -25.15 -1.99 14.30
N GLY A 179 -26.36 -2.45 13.99
CA GLY A 179 -27.07 -2.14 12.73
C GLY A 179 -26.48 -2.79 11.47
N GLU A 180 -26.91 -2.29 10.29
CA GLU A 180 -26.56 -2.79 8.94
C GLU A 180 -25.11 -2.56 8.49
N LEU A 181 -24.20 -2.22 9.41
CA LEU A 181 -22.79 -2.03 9.11
C LEU A 181 -22.08 -3.41 9.07
N SER A 182 -22.39 -4.18 8.04
CA SER A 182 -21.64 -5.40 7.70
C SER A 182 -20.19 -5.03 7.35
N ALA A 183 -19.26 -5.62 8.09
CA ALA A 183 -17.83 -5.38 8.05
C ALA A 183 -17.15 -6.15 6.89
N ASP A 184 -17.57 -5.92 5.65
CA ASP A 184 -17.05 -6.72 4.51
C ASP A 184 -16.25 -5.94 3.46
N VAL A 185 -15.74 -4.74 3.80
CA VAL A 185 -14.80 -4.03 2.91
C VAL A 185 -13.69 -3.36 3.71
N GLY A 186 -12.78 -4.12 4.32
CA GLY A 186 -11.55 -3.59 4.91
C GLY A 186 -11.71 -2.35 5.81
N LYS A 187 -12.86 -2.23 6.50
CA LYS A 187 -13.22 -1.06 7.30
C LYS A 187 -12.54 -1.20 8.65
N MET A 188 -11.59 -0.34 8.95
CA MET A 188 -11.09 -0.18 10.31
C MET A 188 -11.98 0.87 11.01
N VAL A 189 -12.55 0.51 12.15
CA VAL A 189 -13.33 1.46 12.97
C VAL A 189 -12.40 1.97 14.06
N SER A 190 -12.19 3.28 14.14
CA SER A 190 -11.38 3.90 15.18
C SER A 190 -12.18 4.89 16.03
N ASN A 191 -11.94 4.83 17.35
CA ASN A 191 -12.56 5.75 18.29
C ASN A 191 -11.94 7.15 18.13
N GLY A 192 -12.78 8.15 17.87
CA GLY A 192 -12.37 9.56 17.82
C GLY A 192 -11.99 10.12 19.19
N ALA A 193 -11.33 11.29 19.18
CA ALA A 193 -10.77 11.91 20.38
C ALA A 193 -11.80 12.22 21.48
N PHE A 194 -13.06 12.48 21.11
CA PHE A 194 -14.13 12.72 22.08
C PHE A 194 -14.62 11.41 22.71
N LEU A 195 -14.89 10.36 21.91
CA LEU A 195 -15.24 9.05 22.47
C LEU A 195 -14.13 8.49 23.35
N GLN A 196 -12.86 8.59 22.94
CA GLN A 196 -11.74 8.14 23.77
C GLN A 196 -11.69 8.82 25.14
N LYS A 197 -11.98 10.13 25.21
CA LYS A 197 -12.05 10.89 26.48
C LYS A 197 -13.27 10.54 27.34
N LEU A 198 -14.36 10.11 26.72
CA LEU A 198 -15.57 9.69 27.43
C LEU A 198 -15.39 8.31 28.07
N LEU A 199 -14.52 7.49 27.47
CA LEU A 199 -14.29 6.09 27.83
C LEU A 199 -13.03 5.86 28.70
N SER A 200 -12.20 6.89 28.90
CA SER A 200 -11.04 6.89 29.81
C SER A 200 -11.41 7.29 31.23
#